data_AF-A0A498QLG5-F1
#
_entry.id   AF-A0A498QLG5-F1
#
_cell.length_a   1.000
_cell.length_b   1.000
_cell.length_c   1.000
_cell.angle_alpha   90.00
_cell.angle_beta   90.00
_cell.angle_gamma   90.00
#
_symmetry.space_group_name_H-M   'P 1'
#
loop_
_entity.id
_entity.type
_entity.pdbx_description
1 polymer ?
#
loop_
_entity_poly.entity_id
_entity_poly.type
_entity_poly.pdbx_seq_one_letter_code
_entity_poly.pdbx_strand_id
1 'polypeptide(L)'
;MIRFRPQNPELPTKARSRKTIERMQLDIDPEAPDYIEDPYSFFAQLRAEAPVCYSQSRRCWVVSTYDDVAAALRAPAVFSSAINPAGGMDQFTAGLAPPLLCDDPPRHTFLRRFLRPHFTRKVLAAWEQRARAAAEALIGEMQQTSAGGNRSTSWRRSRDRAVDRRRAIAFP
;
A
#
# COMPACT_ATOMS: atom_id res chain seq x y z
N MET A 1 5.30 3.82 9.44
CA MET A 1 5.42 2.76 10.46
C MET A 1 5.31 3.44 11.82
N ILE A 2 4.29 3.10 12.59
CA ILE A 2 3.94 3.88 13.77
C ILE A 2 4.80 3.47 14.97
N ARG A 3 5.50 4.44 15.57
CA ARG A 3 5.90 4.33 16.98
C ARG A 3 5.05 5.23 17.86
N PHE A 4 4.36 4.56 18.77
CA PHE A 4 3.81 5.09 20.01
C PHE A 4 4.96 5.66 20.86
N ARG A 5 4.89 6.94 21.20
CA ARG A 5 5.74 7.55 22.25
C ARG A 5 4.91 7.48 23.54
N PRO A 6 5.22 6.62 24.51
CA PRO A 6 4.41 6.52 25.71
C PRO A 6 4.73 7.73 26.60
N GLN A 7 3.87 8.75 26.55
CA GLN A 7 3.73 9.73 27.61
C GLN A 7 2.37 9.40 28.26
N ASN A 8 2.41 8.77 29.44
CA ASN A 8 1.29 8.34 30.30
C ASN A 8 0.85 6.84 30.16
N PRO A 9 0.89 6.02 31.25
CA PRO A 9 0.82 4.56 31.17
C PRO A 9 -0.58 3.93 31.32
N GLU A 10 -1.68 4.68 31.20
CA GLU A 10 -3.02 4.10 31.35
C GLU A 10 -3.71 3.86 30.00
N LEU A 11 -3.48 2.67 29.45
CA LEU A 11 -4.23 2.12 28.30
C LEU A 11 -5.64 1.68 28.75
N PRO A 12 -6.69 1.90 27.93
CA PRO A 12 -8.06 1.56 28.32
C PRO A 12 -8.26 0.06 28.55
N THR A 13 -8.94 -0.21 29.66
CA THR A 13 -9.07 -1.47 30.37
C THR A 13 -10.00 -2.45 29.66
N LYS A 14 -9.48 -3.22 28.70
CA LYS A 14 -9.97 -4.57 28.40
C LYS A 14 -8.78 -5.52 28.21
N ALA A 15 -8.15 -5.85 29.33
CA ALA A 15 -7.10 -6.86 29.39
C ALA A 15 -7.68 -8.24 29.01
N ARG A 16 -7.49 -8.67 27.76
CA ARG A 16 -7.46 -10.10 27.43
C ARG A 16 -6.08 -10.64 27.82
N SER A 17 -6.10 -11.77 28.54
CA SER A 17 -5.00 -12.48 29.20
C SER A 17 -3.60 -12.30 28.61
N ARG A 18 -2.64 -12.01 29.51
CA ARG A 18 -1.17 -12.01 29.30
C ARG A 18 -0.63 -13.26 28.58
N LYS A 19 -1.36 -14.38 28.59
CA LYS A 19 -0.93 -15.66 27.96
C LYS A 19 -1.00 -15.68 26.43
N THR A 20 -1.69 -14.73 25.78
CA THR A 20 -1.86 -14.77 24.30
C THR A 20 -0.70 -14.08 23.54
N ILE A 21 0.10 -13.25 24.20
CA ILE A 21 1.15 -12.46 23.54
C ILE A 21 2.40 -13.30 23.19
N GLU A 22 2.60 -14.47 23.82
CA GLU A 22 3.88 -15.19 23.77
C GLU A 22 4.07 -16.23 22.63
N ARG A 23 3.09 -16.54 21.76
CA ARG A 23 3.24 -17.71 20.86
C ARG A 23 2.75 -17.59 19.43
N MET A 24 2.90 -16.42 18.80
CA MET A 24 2.90 -16.39 17.34
C MET A 24 3.95 -15.40 16.84
N GLN A 25 5.20 -15.87 16.75
CA GLN A 25 6.21 -15.21 15.94
C GLN A 25 5.86 -15.43 14.47
N LEU A 26 4.93 -14.62 13.98
CA LEU A 26 4.57 -14.61 12.57
C LEU A 26 5.60 -13.76 11.83
N ASP A 27 6.69 -14.42 11.46
CA ASP A 27 7.68 -13.88 10.55
C ASP A 27 7.15 -14.02 9.12
N ILE A 28 6.30 -13.08 8.73
CA ILE A 28 5.63 -13.06 7.42
C ILE A 28 6.55 -12.34 6.45
N ASP A 29 6.95 -13.06 5.41
CA ASP A 29 7.56 -12.47 4.24
C ASP A 29 6.49 -12.17 3.17
N PRO A 30 6.04 -10.92 3.00
CA PRO A 30 5.10 -10.53 1.95
C PRO A 30 5.69 -10.61 0.54
N GLU A 31 6.99 -10.88 0.39
CA GLU A 31 7.64 -11.13 -0.90
C GLU A 31 7.68 -12.63 -1.23
N ALA A 32 7.29 -13.51 -0.28
CA ALA A 32 7.21 -14.94 -0.53
C ALA A 32 6.15 -15.27 -1.60
N PRO A 33 6.45 -16.15 -2.57
CA PRO A 33 5.52 -16.50 -3.64
C PRO A 33 4.14 -16.94 -3.14
N ASP A 34 4.09 -17.77 -2.11
CA ASP A 34 2.84 -18.29 -1.53
C ASP A 34 1.99 -17.17 -0.90
N TYR A 35 2.64 -16.17 -0.30
CA TYR A 35 1.94 -14.98 0.22
C TYR A 35 1.43 -14.08 -0.90
N ILE A 36 2.18 -13.92 -1.98
CA ILE A 36 1.77 -13.13 -3.15
C ILE A 36 0.57 -13.79 -3.84
N GLU A 37 0.54 -15.12 -3.90
CA GLU A 37 -0.54 -15.89 -4.51
C GLU A 37 -1.83 -15.84 -3.67
N ASP A 38 -1.75 -16.05 -2.36
CA ASP A 38 -2.91 -15.99 -1.46
C ASP A 38 -2.61 -15.26 -0.14
N PRO A 39 -2.63 -13.91 -0.14
CA PRO A 39 -2.47 -13.14 1.08
C PRO A 39 -3.71 -13.20 1.99
N TYR A 40 -4.87 -13.64 1.48
CA TYR A 40 -6.13 -13.53 2.21
C TYR A 40 -6.28 -14.65 3.24
N SER A 41 -5.88 -15.87 2.90
CA SER A 41 -5.81 -16.99 3.85
C SER A 41 -4.91 -16.65 5.03
N PHE A 42 -3.79 -15.99 4.73
CA PHE A 42 -2.88 -15.47 5.74
C PHE A 42 -3.58 -14.49 6.70
N PHE A 43 -4.23 -13.45 6.16
CA PHE A 43 -4.94 -12.48 7.00
C PHE A 43 -6.13 -13.09 7.75
N ALA A 44 -6.77 -14.13 7.22
CA ALA A 44 -7.85 -14.84 7.90
C ALA A 44 -7.35 -15.52 9.18
N GLN A 45 -6.23 -16.23 9.10
CA GLN A 45 -5.58 -16.83 10.26
C GLN A 45 -5.14 -15.77 11.27
N LEU A 46 -4.48 -14.71 10.79
CA LEU A 46 -4.00 -13.63 11.66
C LEU A 46 -5.14 -12.98 12.45
N ARG A 47 -6.28 -12.68 11.81
CA ARG A 47 -7.46 -12.11 12.48
C ARG A 47 -8.08 -13.06 13.51
N ALA A 48 -8.06 -14.37 13.24
CA ALA A 48 -8.66 -15.37 14.13
C ALA A 48 -7.79 -15.63 15.37
N GLU A 49 -6.47 -15.71 15.18
CA GLU A 49 -5.56 -16.25 16.19
C GLU A 49 -4.73 -15.15 16.89
N ALA A 50 -4.31 -14.12 16.15
CA ALA A 50 -3.41 -13.08 16.64
C ALA A 50 -3.67 -11.72 15.96
N PRO A 51 -4.84 -11.09 16.18
CA PRO A 51 -5.28 -9.90 15.43
C PRO A 51 -4.30 -8.72 15.50
N VAL A 52 -3.51 -8.66 16.58
CA VAL A 52 -2.36 -7.78 16.77
C VAL A 52 -1.16 -8.63 17.20
N CYS A 53 -0.06 -8.59 16.44
CA CYS A 53 1.16 -9.32 16.76
C CYS A 53 2.41 -8.48 16.44
N TYR A 54 3.55 -8.87 17.02
CA TYR A 54 4.82 -8.22 16.72
C TYR A 54 5.64 -9.08 15.76
N SER A 55 5.97 -8.52 14.59
CA SER A 55 6.88 -9.13 13.63
C SER A 55 8.32 -8.81 14.00
N GLN A 56 9.11 -9.84 14.32
CA GLN A 56 10.52 -9.68 14.68
C GLN A 56 11.38 -9.27 13.47
N SER A 57 11.16 -9.87 12.31
CA SER A 57 11.87 -9.52 11.07
C SER A 57 11.66 -8.08 10.64
N ARG A 58 10.41 -7.61 10.69
CA ARG A 58 10.04 -6.23 10.31
C ARG A 58 10.16 -5.24 11.46
N ARG A 59 10.46 -5.73 12.67
CA ARG A 59 10.61 -4.97 13.92
C ARG A 59 9.43 -4.02 14.15
N CYS A 60 8.21 -4.50 13.89
CA CYS A 60 7.01 -3.69 13.93
C CYS A 60 5.78 -4.47 14.40
N TRP A 61 4.76 -3.73 14.82
CA TRP A 61 3.45 -4.29 15.12
C TRP A 61 2.65 -4.45 13.83
N VAL A 62 2.01 -5.61 13.69
CA VAL A 62 1.06 -5.93 12.62
C VAL A 62 -0.34 -5.89 13.22
N VAL A 63 -1.25 -5.21 12.53
CA VAL A 63 -2.67 -5.06 12.91
C VAL A 63 -3.51 -5.50 11.72
N SER A 64 -4.50 -6.36 11.97
CA SER A 64 -5.21 -7.07 10.87
C SER A 64 -6.73 -6.94 10.89
N THR A 65 -7.31 -6.45 11.98
CA THR A 65 -8.76 -6.24 12.07
C THR A 65 -9.14 -4.90 11.45
N TYR A 66 -10.34 -4.83 10.86
CA TYR A 66 -10.83 -3.58 10.27
C TYR A 66 -10.93 -2.46 11.31
N ASP A 67 -11.49 -2.75 12.48
CA ASP A 67 -11.74 -1.75 13.52
C ASP A 67 -10.43 -1.16 14.05
N ASP A 68 -9.43 -1.98 14.32
CA ASP A 68 -8.14 -1.53 14.82
C ASP A 68 -7.37 -0.72 13.76
N VAL A 69 -7.40 -1.16 12.49
CA VAL A 69 -6.77 -0.42 11.38
C VAL A 69 -7.47 0.92 11.16
N ALA A 70 -8.80 0.95 11.16
CA ALA A 70 -9.57 2.17 10.97
C ALA A 70 -9.36 3.16 12.13
N ALA A 71 -9.26 2.66 13.37
CA ALA A 71 -8.93 3.48 14.54
C ALA A 71 -7.53 4.09 14.42
N ALA A 72 -6.52 3.29 14.05
CA ALA A 72 -5.16 3.76 13.85
C ALA A 72 -5.07 4.84 12.76
N LEU A 73 -5.70 4.62 11.61
CA LEU A 73 -5.70 5.57 10.48
C LEU A 73 -6.41 6.90 10.79
N ARG A 74 -7.31 6.94 11.77
CA ARG A 74 -8.00 8.17 12.21
C ARG A 74 -7.25 8.97 13.26
N ALA A 75 -6.17 8.41 13.82
CA ALA A 75 -5.44 9.02 14.93
C ALA A 75 -3.99 9.38 14.54
N PRO A 76 -3.75 10.29 13.57
CA PRO A 76 -2.40 10.61 13.07
C PRO A 76 -1.48 11.24 14.14
N ALA A 77 -2.04 11.83 15.20
CA ALA A 77 -1.26 12.33 16.34
C ALA A 77 -0.61 11.21 17.17
N VAL A 78 -1.19 10.00 17.11
CA VAL A 78 -0.66 8.79 17.76
C VAL A 78 0.05 7.91 16.74
N PHE A 79 -0.50 7.83 15.53
CA PHE A 79 -0.08 6.98 14.44
C PHE A 79 0.47 7.79 13.27
N SER A 80 1.73 8.20 13.39
CA SER A 80 2.45 9.02 12.41
C SER A 80 2.70 8.31 11.07
N SER A 81 2.49 9.05 9.98
CA SER A 81 2.83 8.65 8.60
C SER A 81 4.25 9.05 8.19
N ALA A 82 4.97 9.82 9.01
CA ALA A 82 6.34 10.21 8.73
C ALA A 82 7.24 8.98 8.49
N ILE A 83 8.03 9.02 7.41
CA ILE A 83 9.00 7.95 7.12
C ILE A 83 10.03 7.92 8.23
N ASN A 84 10.10 6.79 8.94
CA ASN A 84 11.18 6.50 9.85
C ASN A 84 12.24 5.65 9.11
N PRO A 85 13.50 6.10 8.98
CA PRO A 85 14.57 5.33 8.34
C PRO A 85 14.88 3.99 9.03
N ALA A 86 14.42 3.78 10.27
CA ALA A 86 14.56 2.50 10.98
C ALA A 86 13.46 1.46 10.66
N GLY A 87 12.46 1.79 9.84
CA GLY A 87 11.23 1.01 9.63
C GLY A 87 11.14 0.21 8.32
N GLY A 88 12.25 -0.02 7.62
CA GLY A 88 12.28 -0.92 6.47
C GLY A 88 11.58 -0.44 5.19
N MET A 89 11.08 0.81 5.13
CA MET A 89 10.98 1.49 3.84
C MET A 89 12.41 1.88 3.45
N ASP A 90 12.87 1.35 2.33
CA ASP A 90 14.20 1.61 1.83
C ASP A 90 14.48 3.12 1.75
N GLN A 91 15.74 3.49 1.91
CA GLN A 91 16.17 4.89 1.73
C GLN A 91 15.95 5.35 0.27
N PHE A 92 15.65 4.42 -0.64
CA PHE A 92 15.30 4.66 -2.04
C PHE A 92 13.92 5.33 -2.20
N THR A 93 12.94 4.98 -1.37
CA THR A 93 11.59 5.57 -1.35
C THR A 93 11.53 6.85 -0.54
N ALA A 94 12.41 7.04 0.44
CA ALA A 94 12.48 8.28 1.24
C ALA A 94 12.78 9.54 0.39
N GLY A 95 13.43 9.40 -0.77
CA GLY A 95 13.64 10.49 -1.74
C GLY A 95 12.58 10.60 -2.84
N LEU A 96 11.69 9.61 -2.98
CA LEU A 96 10.74 9.48 -4.08
C LEU A 96 9.27 9.58 -3.66
N ALA A 97 8.95 9.34 -2.39
CA ALA A 97 7.59 9.44 -1.90
C ALA A 97 7.15 10.91 -1.89
N PRO A 98 6.05 11.28 -2.58
CA PRO A 98 5.58 12.65 -2.58
C PRO A 98 5.28 13.07 -1.13
N PRO A 99 5.68 14.29 -0.71
CA PRO A 99 5.61 14.72 0.69
C PRO A 99 4.23 14.52 1.34
N LEU A 100 3.16 14.57 0.55
CA LEU A 100 1.80 14.33 1.00
C LEU A 100 1.59 12.96 1.69
N LEU A 101 2.16 11.87 1.18
CA LEU A 101 1.91 10.53 1.71
C LEU A 101 2.69 10.23 2.99
N CYS A 102 3.75 11.03 3.24
CA CYS A 102 4.76 10.76 4.25
C CYS A 102 4.93 11.92 5.24
N ASP A 103 3.93 12.80 5.30
CA ASP A 103 3.85 13.90 6.26
C ASP A 103 2.65 13.70 7.19
N ASP A 104 2.73 14.30 8.37
CA ASP A 104 1.61 14.46 9.28
C ASP A 104 1.11 15.92 9.28
N PRO A 105 -0.07 16.21 9.87
CA PRO A 105 -0.46 17.59 10.15
C PRO A 105 0.63 18.35 10.94
N PRO A 106 0.85 19.66 10.66
CA PRO A 106 0.07 20.52 9.78
C PRO A 106 0.48 20.46 8.29
N ARG A 107 1.67 19.93 7.97
CA ARG A 107 2.23 19.94 6.61
C ARG A 107 1.38 19.11 5.64
N HIS A 108 0.97 17.91 6.03
CA HIS A 108 0.03 17.09 5.26
C HIS A 108 -1.30 17.83 5.01
N THR A 109 -1.85 18.50 6.02
CA THR A 109 -3.10 19.28 5.88
C THR A 109 -2.97 20.39 4.84
N PHE A 110 -1.84 21.10 4.85
CA PHE A 110 -1.52 22.16 3.91
C PHE A 110 -1.40 21.62 2.48
N LEU A 111 -0.57 20.59 2.25
CA LEU A 111 -0.37 19.97 0.94
C LEU A 111 -1.66 19.38 0.38
N ARG A 112 -2.45 18.70 1.23
CA ARG A 112 -3.74 18.14 0.83
C ARG A 112 -4.69 19.24 0.39
N ARG A 113 -4.74 20.37 1.10
CA ARG A 113 -5.57 21.52 0.74
C ARG A 113 -5.22 22.06 -0.65
N PHE A 114 -3.94 22.15 -0.99
CA PHE A 114 -3.48 22.60 -2.30
C PHE A 114 -3.89 21.65 -3.44
N LEU A 115 -3.83 20.34 -3.21
CA LEU A 115 -4.14 19.34 -4.24
C LEU A 115 -5.64 19.08 -4.44
N ARG A 116 -6.48 19.27 -3.42
CA ARG A 116 -7.93 18.96 -3.45
C ARG A 116 -8.68 19.47 -4.70
N PRO A 117 -8.46 20.69 -5.22
CA PRO A 117 -9.16 21.18 -6.41
C PRO A 117 -8.93 20.33 -7.67
N HIS A 118 -7.78 19.66 -7.78
CA HIS A 118 -7.41 18.81 -8.92
C HIS A 118 -8.04 17.41 -8.84
N PHE A 119 -8.62 17.03 -7.70
CA PHE A 119 -9.28 15.74 -7.48
C PHE A 119 -10.79 15.89 -7.27
N THR A 120 -11.39 16.93 -7.87
CA THR A 120 -12.85 17.12 -7.83
C THR A 120 -13.57 16.22 -8.85
N ARG A 121 -14.85 15.93 -8.62
CA ARG A 121 -15.68 15.15 -9.57
C ARG A 121 -15.64 15.73 -10.99
N LYS A 122 -15.68 17.07 -11.11
CA LYS A 122 -15.62 17.76 -12.41
C LYS A 122 -14.30 17.52 -13.14
N VAL A 123 -13.16 17.61 -12.43
CA VAL A 123 -11.84 17.34 -13.04
C VAL A 123 -11.73 15.87 -13.43
N LEU A 124 -12.16 14.95 -12.57
CA LEU A 124 -12.11 13.52 -12.86
C LEU A 124 -13.03 13.08 -14.00
N ALA A 125 -14.16 13.75 -14.22
CA ALA A 125 -15.04 13.47 -15.37
C ALA A 125 -14.34 13.69 -16.72
N ALA A 126 -13.47 14.70 -16.83
CA ALA A 126 -12.66 14.90 -18.04
C ALA A 126 -11.61 13.79 -18.24
N TRP A 127 -11.11 13.22 -17.15
CA TRP A 127 -10.19 12.07 -17.20
C TRP A 127 -10.89 10.77 -17.61
N GLU A 128 -12.17 10.61 -17.31
CA GLU A 128 -12.93 9.41 -17.67
C GLU A 128 -12.87 9.14 -19.18
N GLN A 129 -13.12 10.17 -20.01
CA GLN A 129 -13.09 10.01 -21.47
C GLN A 129 -11.71 9.58 -21.97
N ARG A 130 -10.64 10.16 -21.43
CA ARG A 130 -9.26 9.81 -21.78
C ARG A 130 -8.93 8.37 -21.37
N ALA A 131 -9.34 7.97 -20.17
CA ALA A 131 -9.11 6.62 -19.66
C ALA A 131 -9.89 5.57 -20.48
N ARG A 132 -11.13 5.87 -20.85
CA ARG A 132 -11.97 5.02 -21.69
C ARG A 132 -11.35 4.80 -23.07
N ALA A 133 -10.97 5.88 -23.75
CA ALA A 133 -10.33 5.79 -25.06
C ALA A 133 -9.01 4.98 -25.01
N ALA A 134 -8.20 5.18 -23.97
CA ALA A 134 -6.97 4.40 -23.78
C ALA A 134 -7.27 2.91 -23.56
N ALA A 135 -8.28 2.58 -22.74
CA ALA A 135 -8.69 1.20 -22.49
C ALA A 135 -9.21 0.52 -23.77
N GLU A 136 -10.07 1.20 -24.53
CA GLU A 136 -10.62 0.69 -25.80
C GLU A 136 -9.50 0.42 -26.83
N ALA A 137 -8.53 1.33 -26.95
CA ALA A 137 -7.38 1.14 -27.82
C ALA A 137 -6.55 -0.10 -27.42
N LEU A 138 -6.21 -0.22 -26.14
CA LEU A 138 -5.44 -1.35 -25.62
C LEU A 138 -6.17 -2.70 -25.81
N ILE A 139 -7.49 -2.72 -25.58
CA ILE A 139 -8.31 -3.92 -25.81
C ILE A 139 -8.35 -4.25 -27.31
N GLY A 140 -8.49 -3.25 -28.18
CA GLY A 140 -8.45 -3.43 -29.62
C GLY A 140 -7.12 -4.04 -30.11
N GLU A 141 -5.98 -3.57 -29.60
CA GLU A 141 -4.66 -4.14 -29.89
C GLU A 141 -4.54 -5.61 -29.45
N MET A 142 -5.06 -5.93 -28.26
CA MET A 142 -5.08 -7.31 -27.75
C MET A 142 -5.92 -8.23 -28.64
N GLN A 143 -7.08 -7.76 -29.11
CA GLN A 143 -7.98 -8.53 -29.99
C GLN A 143 -7.35 -8.78 -31.37
N GLN A 144 -6.72 -7.76 -31.97
CA GLN A 144 -6.02 -7.89 -33.26
C GLN A 144 -4.85 -8.87 -33.17
N THR A 145 -4.07 -8.81 -32.09
CA THR A 145 -2.97 -9.75 -31.83
C THR A 145 -3.47 -11.18 -31.65
N SER A 146 -4.66 -11.35 -31.08
CA SER A 146 -5.29 -12.66 -30.86
C SER A 146 -5.89 -13.25 -32.15
N ALA A 147 -6.41 -12.39 -33.05
CA ALA A 147 -6.98 -12.78 -34.33
C ALA A 147 -5.91 -13.11 -35.40
N GLY A 148 -4.70 -12.56 -35.27
CA GLY A 148 -3.57 -12.74 -36.20
C GLY A 148 -2.83 -14.08 -36.14
N GLY A 149 -3.36 -15.09 -35.45
CA GLY A 149 -2.89 -16.48 -35.58
C GLY A 149 -1.42 -16.73 -35.20
N ASN A 150 -1.03 -16.46 -33.95
CA ASN A 150 0.11 -17.15 -33.35
C ASN A 150 -0.20 -17.51 -31.89
N ARG A 151 -0.72 -18.73 -31.69
CA ARG A 151 -1.07 -19.30 -30.37
C ARG A 151 0.14 -19.73 -29.53
N SER A 152 1.33 -19.16 -29.71
CA SER A 152 2.40 -19.37 -28.74
C SER A 152 3.44 -18.24 -28.69
N THR A 153 3.81 -17.85 -27.48
CA THR A 153 5.04 -17.12 -27.07
C THR A 153 5.15 -15.58 -27.17
N SER A 154 4.14 -14.81 -27.60
CA SER A 154 4.32 -13.34 -27.76
C SER A 154 4.22 -12.51 -26.48
N TRP A 155 3.52 -12.96 -25.43
CA TRP A 155 3.34 -12.19 -24.18
C TRP A 155 4.66 -11.88 -23.46
N ARG A 156 5.71 -12.70 -23.66
CA ARG A 156 7.03 -12.47 -23.06
C ARG A 156 7.83 -11.37 -23.79
N ARG A 157 7.64 -11.18 -25.11
CA ARG A 157 8.35 -10.15 -25.90
C ARG A 157 7.74 -8.75 -25.78
N SER A 158 6.45 -8.64 -25.44
CA SER A 158 5.82 -7.33 -25.20
C SER A 158 6.21 -6.69 -23.86
N ARG A 159 6.60 -7.49 -22.86
CA ARG A 159 7.19 -6.97 -21.61
C ARG A 159 8.49 -6.20 -21.89
N ASP A 160 9.35 -6.74 -22.76
CA ASP A 160 10.64 -6.12 -23.07
C ASP A 160 10.49 -4.78 -23.81
N ARG A 161 9.51 -4.63 -24.71
CA ARG A 161 9.24 -3.35 -25.40
C ARG A 161 8.53 -2.31 -24.53
N ALA A 162 7.71 -2.73 -23.56
CA ALA A 162 7.03 -1.82 -22.65
C ALA A 162 7.97 -1.22 -21.58
N VAL A 163 9.06 -1.92 -21.24
CA VAL A 163 10.12 -1.38 -20.37
C VAL A 163 10.90 -0.27 -21.08
N ASP A 164 11.13 -0.38 -22.39
CA ASP A 164 11.91 0.58 -23.16
C ASP A 164 11.19 1.93 -23.36
N ARG A 165 9.86 1.93 -23.49
CA ARG A 165 9.05 3.16 -23.61
C ARG A 165 8.95 3.99 -22.33
N ARG A 166 9.34 3.46 -21.16
CA ARG A 166 9.36 4.25 -19.90
C ARG A 166 10.48 5.27 -19.84
N ARG A 167 11.45 5.24 -20.77
CA ARG A 167 12.48 6.29 -20.91
C ARG A 167 12.02 7.50 -21.72
N ALA A 168 10.86 7.46 -22.37
CA ALA A 168 10.41 8.50 -23.30
C ALA A 168 9.24 9.37 -22.78
N ILE A 169 8.79 9.18 -21.54
CA ILE A 169 7.77 10.05 -20.93
C ILE A 169 8.47 11.00 -19.95
N ALA A 170 9.09 12.05 -20.50
CA ALA A 170 9.33 13.26 -19.73
C ALA A 170 7.99 13.99 -19.62
N PHE A 171 7.48 14.14 -18.39
CA PHE A 171 6.44 15.13 -18.12
C PHE A 171 7.10 16.52 -18.09
N PRO A 172 6.47 17.54 -18.72
CA PRO A 172 6.97 18.92 -18.69
C PRO A 172 6.98 19.52 -17.28
#